data_AF-G4YYX1-F1
#
_entry.id   AF-G4YYX1-F1
#
_cell.length_a   1.000
_cell.length_b   1.000
_cell.length_c   1.000
_cell.angle_alpha   90.00
_cell.angle_beta   90.00
_cell.angle_gamma   90.00
#
_symmetry.space_group_name_H-M   'P 1'
#
loop_
_entity.id
_entity.type
_entity.pdbx_description
1 polymer ?
#
loop_
_entity_poly.entity_id
_entity_poly.type
_entity_poly.pdbx_seq_one_letter_code
_entity_poly.pdbx_strand_id
1 'polypeptide(L)'
;MDYYVQLLQMMPQKNYSGVITLYACIGAMNFYSAVKMSCYSLYYKRLVFGKMKDLQKFPGDDDRKIPERLTRFQAFKRFAAGFARAISARGEWFDVVLLMREVSEIASQTVQAHSSSFLISSVWMNQVFAGLIFLNTFANTLVHYNLEEKVGLRRLYSTAIDLALDFAWGFLIPCKIIFVYISLFMENDGSFPDDFNNSDTLMIMAILDWLDAVTTTLPYLNMLSGLRSIKFLVQHDMEVIRAVMSAKVCPTEAALNLAKLENENQVETKRSIWGRRVAAGIVAIMPICGFTRQCACSVMEINCFERGITGRESEMRDIFQSLDARVLNSLIISHCPELVVTEDIRRFGSLKALELYNSTIIEWPANASLSLPHLPYLVTLYIVRSRLSGLPDGLTSDFSSNIVDVEFVATDLGGPLPDDLDTKWPSVVMLYLEHCGRQEFPTALSNMVLIDLSLVDNNISVVPDSLSDSSMYVMLDRNPLDRIPDSFGSLEQLNYLTVQYTNISTLPPWLQAEDASINLRATGTPYCRDLPPDSPEAEFAWCATEDYSNGIFPLAKRAAL
;
A
#
# COMPACT_ATOMS: atom_id res chain seq x y z
N MET A 1 -17.05 -0.92 -3.99
CA MET A 1 -15.80 -1.72 -3.87
C MET A 1 -15.11 -1.90 -5.21
N ASP A 2 -15.77 -2.40 -6.27
CA ASP A 2 -15.14 -2.49 -7.61
C ASP A 2 -14.59 -1.16 -8.12
N TYR A 3 -15.26 -0.04 -7.79
CA TYR A 3 -14.77 1.33 -7.97
C TYR A 3 -13.37 1.56 -7.36
N TYR A 4 -13.22 1.33 -6.05
CA TYR A 4 -11.95 1.47 -5.34
C TYR A 4 -10.88 0.49 -5.84
N VAL A 5 -11.28 -0.71 -6.27
CA VAL A 5 -10.36 -1.70 -6.87
C VAL A 5 -9.81 -1.21 -8.21
N GLN A 6 -10.63 -0.55 -9.04
CA GLN A 6 -10.18 0.05 -10.30
C GLN A 6 -9.37 1.33 -10.08
N LEU A 7 -9.86 2.23 -9.22
CA LEU A 7 -9.22 3.48 -8.79
C LEU A 7 -7.79 3.22 -8.27
N LEU A 8 -7.64 2.23 -7.39
CA LEU A 8 -6.36 1.92 -6.73
C LEU A 8 -5.55 0.85 -7.47
N GLN A 9 -6.05 0.36 -8.62
CA GLN A 9 -5.45 -0.73 -9.41
C GLN A 9 -5.13 -1.98 -8.58
N MET A 10 -5.97 -2.29 -7.59
CA MET A 10 -5.81 -3.49 -6.80
C MET A 10 -6.13 -4.72 -7.62
N MET A 11 -5.62 -5.88 -7.20
CA MET A 11 -6.00 -7.15 -7.79
C MET A 11 -7.54 -7.25 -7.88
N PRO A 12 -8.13 -7.72 -9.00
CA PRO A 12 -9.58 -7.84 -9.12
C PRO A 12 -10.21 -8.69 -8.00
N GLN A 13 -11.37 -8.29 -7.48
CA GLN A 13 -12.02 -8.94 -6.33
C GLN A 13 -12.16 -10.47 -6.50
N LYS A 14 -12.43 -10.93 -7.72
CA LYS A 14 -12.54 -12.35 -8.08
C LYS A 14 -11.31 -13.21 -7.73
N ASN A 15 -10.12 -12.60 -7.64
CA ASN A 15 -8.88 -13.32 -7.38
C ASN A 15 -8.52 -13.38 -5.88
N TYR A 16 -9.14 -12.56 -5.02
CA TYR A 16 -8.79 -12.50 -3.59
C TYR A 16 -9.00 -13.83 -2.88
N SER A 17 -10.01 -14.62 -3.26
CA SER A 17 -10.25 -15.94 -2.67
C SER A 17 -9.02 -16.86 -2.80
N GLY A 18 -8.33 -16.81 -3.95
CA GLY A 18 -7.12 -17.59 -4.18
C GLY A 18 -5.95 -17.12 -3.32
N VAL A 19 -5.77 -15.80 -3.19
CA VAL A 19 -4.70 -15.20 -2.38
C VAL A 19 -4.92 -15.44 -0.88
N ILE A 20 -6.16 -15.26 -0.40
CA ILE A 20 -6.54 -15.56 0.99
C ILE A 20 -6.27 -17.03 1.30
N THR A 21 -6.63 -17.94 0.40
CA THR A 21 -6.37 -19.38 0.57
C THR A 21 -4.86 -19.66 0.67
N LEU A 22 -4.05 -19.07 -0.21
CA LEU A 22 -2.60 -19.20 -0.19
C LEU A 22 -2.01 -18.75 1.16
N TYR A 23 -2.39 -17.55 1.64
CA TYR A 23 -1.88 -16.99 2.88
C TYR A 23 -2.37 -17.77 4.10
N ALA A 24 -3.64 -18.21 4.10
CA ALA A 24 -4.19 -19.04 5.16
C ALA A 24 -3.44 -20.38 5.28
N CYS A 25 -3.12 -21.03 4.16
CA CYS A 25 -2.34 -22.26 4.17
C CYS A 25 -0.94 -22.06 4.76
N ILE A 26 -0.23 -21.00 4.36
CA ILE A 26 1.13 -20.70 4.84
C ILE A 26 1.12 -20.28 6.31
N GLY A 27 0.15 -19.44 6.70
CA GLY A 27 -0.07 -19.03 8.08
C GLY A 27 -0.37 -20.23 8.98
N ALA A 28 -1.22 -21.16 8.55
CA ALA A 28 -1.52 -22.37 9.31
C ALA A 28 -0.27 -23.26 9.51
N MET A 29 0.58 -23.40 8.49
CA MET A 29 1.84 -24.14 8.61
C MET A 29 2.82 -23.51 9.61
N ASN A 30 2.94 -22.18 9.56
CA ASN A 30 3.77 -21.41 10.49
C ASN A 30 3.23 -21.49 11.93
N PHE A 31 1.93 -21.26 12.11
CA PHE A 31 1.26 -21.34 13.40
C PHE A 31 1.41 -22.73 14.03
N TYR A 32 1.14 -23.80 13.27
CA TYR A 32 1.34 -25.17 13.74
C TYR A 32 2.79 -25.42 14.18
N SER A 33 3.77 -24.93 13.41
CA SER A 33 5.19 -25.09 13.73
C SER A 33 5.57 -24.34 15.01
N ALA A 34 5.11 -23.10 15.18
CA ALA A 34 5.34 -22.28 16.36
C ALA A 34 4.71 -22.90 17.62
N VAL A 35 3.42 -23.27 17.57
CA VAL A 35 2.71 -23.93 18.68
C VAL A 35 3.42 -25.21 19.08
N LYS A 36 3.82 -26.04 18.11
CA LYS A 36 4.56 -27.27 18.37
C LYS A 36 5.88 -27.00 19.10
N MET A 37 6.65 -25.99 18.68
CA MET A 37 7.91 -25.60 19.32
C MET A 37 7.68 -25.09 20.75
N SER A 38 6.67 -24.25 20.96
CA SER A 38 6.32 -23.72 22.28
C SER A 38 5.87 -24.83 23.23
N CYS A 39 4.97 -25.71 22.80
CA CYS A 39 4.49 -26.83 23.61
C CYS A 39 5.63 -27.77 24.03
N TYR A 40 6.54 -28.13 23.12
CA TYR A 40 7.70 -28.95 23.49
C TYR A 40 8.67 -28.21 24.40
N SER A 41 8.89 -26.92 24.17
CA SER A 41 9.80 -26.13 24.99
C SER A 41 9.30 -25.98 26.42
N LEU A 42 7.98 -25.77 26.59
CA LEU A 42 7.31 -25.75 27.89
C LEU A 42 7.34 -27.12 28.56
N TYR A 43 7.01 -28.18 27.82
CA TYR A 43 7.02 -29.56 28.35
C TYR A 43 8.39 -29.99 28.86
N TYR A 44 9.46 -29.66 28.12
CA TYR A 44 10.84 -30.00 28.49
C TYR A 44 11.54 -28.93 29.35
N LYS A 45 10.86 -27.83 29.68
CA LYS A 45 11.39 -26.66 30.43
C LYS A 45 12.72 -26.12 29.87
N ARG A 46 12.89 -26.18 28.55
CA ARG A 46 14.07 -25.69 27.83
C ARG A 46 13.69 -25.45 26.38
N LEU A 47 14.42 -24.61 25.65
CA LEU A 47 14.13 -24.38 24.23
C LEU A 47 14.33 -25.68 23.43
N VAL A 48 13.25 -26.26 22.90
CA VAL A 48 13.29 -27.47 22.08
C VAL A 48 12.38 -27.31 20.86
N PHE A 49 12.95 -27.45 19.67
CA PHE A 49 12.25 -27.30 18.40
C PHE A 49 11.50 -28.58 17.94
N GLY A 50 11.28 -29.58 18.81
CA GLY A 50 10.62 -30.85 18.47
C GLY A 50 10.67 -31.94 19.56
N LYS A 51 10.07 -33.10 19.27
CA LYS A 51 10.02 -34.25 20.18
C LYS A 51 11.41 -34.91 20.32
N MET A 52 11.89 -35.13 21.55
CA MET A 52 13.25 -35.65 21.79
C MET A 52 13.57 -37.01 21.13
N LYS A 53 12.59 -37.92 21.00
CA LYS A 53 12.81 -39.24 20.36
C LYS A 53 13.05 -39.17 18.85
N ASP A 54 12.56 -38.12 18.19
CA ASP A 54 12.80 -37.89 16.76
C ASP A 54 14.16 -37.18 16.53
N LEU A 55 14.84 -36.76 17.61
CA LEU A 55 16.15 -36.09 17.55
C LEU A 55 17.33 -37.06 17.48
N GLN A 56 17.13 -38.33 17.90
CA GLN A 56 18.15 -39.38 17.82
C GLN A 56 18.07 -40.20 16.53
N LYS A 57 16.92 -40.19 15.83
CA LYS A 57 16.76 -40.88 14.55
C LYS A 57 17.20 -39.98 13.41
N PHE A 58 18.45 -40.13 12.99
CA PHE A 58 18.86 -39.66 11.66
C PHE A 58 18.02 -40.39 10.59
N PRO A 59 17.71 -39.74 9.45
CA PRO A 59 17.15 -40.44 8.30
C PRO A 59 18.22 -41.41 7.77
N GLY A 60 18.31 -42.60 8.34
CA GLY A 60 19.40 -43.55 8.08
C GLY A 60 19.62 -44.62 9.16
N ASP A 61 19.07 -44.47 10.37
CA ASP A 61 19.32 -45.44 11.46
C ASP A 61 18.57 -46.80 11.29
N ASP A 62 17.84 -46.97 10.18
CA ASP A 62 17.41 -48.29 9.70
C ASP A 62 18.42 -48.80 8.65
N ASP A 63 19.67 -49.03 9.07
CA ASP A 63 20.60 -49.95 8.40
C ASP A 63 20.17 -51.41 8.64
N ARG A 64 18.88 -51.70 8.44
CA ARG A 64 18.39 -53.08 8.39
C ARG A 64 18.60 -53.62 7.00
N LYS A 65 19.59 -54.52 6.88
CA LYS A 65 19.86 -55.49 5.80
C LYS A 65 19.47 -55.01 4.40
N ILE A 66 20.48 -54.60 3.64
CA ILE A 66 20.42 -54.23 2.23
C ILE A 66 19.84 -55.40 1.41
N PRO A 67 18.66 -55.27 0.78
CA PRO A 67 18.18 -56.24 -0.19
C PRO A 67 18.94 -56.05 -1.51
N GLU A 68 19.41 -57.13 -2.14
CA GLU A 68 20.17 -57.11 -3.40
C GLU A 68 19.40 -56.53 -4.60
N ARG A 69 18.07 -56.35 -4.51
CA ARG A 69 17.23 -55.69 -5.52
C ARG A 69 16.27 -54.68 -4.91
N LEU A 70 16.41 -53.41 -5.30
CA LEU A 70 15.48 -52.33 -4.97
C LEU A 70 14.41 -52.20 -6.05
N THR A 71 13.14 -52.06 -5.63
CA THR A 71 12.05 -51.66 -6.54
C THR A 71 12.22 -50.18 -6.96
N ARG A 72 11.66 -49.78 -8.11
CA ARG A 72 11.71 -48.37 -8.59
C ARG A 72 11.23 -47.36 -7.54
N PHE A 73 10.18 -47.69 -6.80
CA PHE A 73 9.65 -46.85 -5.72
C PHE A 73 10.64 -46.72 -4.55
N GLN A 74 11.29 -47.81 -4.15
CA GLN A 74 12.31 -47.78 -3.09
C GLN A 74 13.58 -47.06 -3.53
N ALA A 75 13.98 -47.20 -4.80
CA ALA A 75 15.10 -46.45 -5.38
C ALA A 75 14.82 -44.95 -5.42
N PHE A 76 13.62 -44.54 -5.84
CA PHE A 76 13.18 -43.15 -5.79
C PHE A 76 13.14 -42.61 -4.36
N LYS A 77 12.58 -43.36 -3.40
CA LYS A 77 12.54 -42.97 -1.99
C LYS A 77 13.94 -42.80 -1.39
N ARG A 78 14.89 -43.68 -1.76
CA ARG A 78 16.30 -43.56 -1.35
C ARG A 78 17.00 -42.38 -2.01
N PHE A 79 16.77 -42.16 -3.30
CA PHE A 79 17.28 -40.98 -4.01
C PHE A 79 16.75 -39.69 -3.38
N ALA A 80 15.45 -39.60 -3.13
CA ALA A 80 14.83 -38.46 -2.47
C ALA A 80 15.39 -38.23 -1.06
N ALA A 81 15.62 -39.29 -0.28
CA ALA A 81 16.25 -39.19 1.04
C ALA A 81 17.72 -38.75 0.98
N GLY A 82 18.49 -39.27 0.02
CA GLY A 82 19.89 -38.86 -0.21
C GLY A 82 20.01 -37.42 -0.70
N PHE A 83 19.13 -37.03 -1.63
CA PHE A 83 19.01 -35.66 -2.12
C PHE A 83 18.62 -34.70 -0.99
N ALA A 84 17.59 -35.03 -0.19
CA ALA A 84 17.19 -34.27 0.99
C ALA A 84 18.32 -34.11 2.01
N ARG A 85 19.19 -35.11 2.14
CA ARG A 85 20.38 -35.05 3.00
C ARG A 85 21.45 -34.11 2.42
N ALA A 86 21.69 -34.19 1.11
CA ALA A 86 22.66 -33.36 0.40
C ALA A 86 22.32 -31.85 0.43
N ILE A 87 21.03 -31.50 0.42
CA ILE A 87 20.52 -30.12 0.53
C ILE A 87 20.20 -29.70 1.97
N SER A 88 20.40 -30.58 2.97
CA SER A 88 20.11 -30.27 4.36
C SER A 88 21.10 -29.23 4.94
N ALA A 89 20.79 -28.69 6.12
CA ALA A 89 21.66 -27.76 6.85
C ALA A 89 23.11 -28.26 7.07
N ARG A 90 23.32 -29.58 6.96
CA ARG A 90 24.63 -30.24 7.10
C ARG A 90 25.13 -30.87 5.81
N GLY A 91 24.37 -30.79 4.74
CA GLY A 91 24.74 -31.35 3.44
C GLY A 91 25.89 -30.59 2.80
N GLU A 92 26.54 -31.25 1.84
CA GLU A 92 27.66 -30.69 1.07
C GLU A 92 27.25 -29.49 0.22
N TRP A 93 25.96 -29.37 -0.09
CA TRP A 93 25.40 -28.30 -0.92
C TRP A 93 24.83 -27.15 -0.10
N PHE A 94 25.05 -27.12 1.22
CA PHE A 94 24.49 -26.09 2.09
C PHE A 94 24.76 -24.66 1.59
N ASP A 95 26.02 -24.33 1.28
CA ASP A 95 26.38 -22.97 0.87
C ASP A 95 25.73 -22.59 -0.47
N VAL A 96 25.48 -23.56 -1.36
CA VAL A 96 24.79 -23.35 -2.65
C VAL A 96 23.28 -23.16 -2.44
N VAL A 97 22.67 -23.98 -1.58
CA VAL A 97 21.25 -23.89 -1.25
C VAL A 97 20.95 -22.59 -0.52
N LEU A 98 21.83 -22.19 0.41
CA LEU A 98 21.78 -20.90 1.08
C LEU A 98 21.84 -19.78 0.05
N LEU A 99 22.87 -19.76 -0.82
CA LEU A 99 23.00 -18.73 -1.85
C LEU A 99 21.76 -18.63 -2.76
N MET A 100 21.20 -19.76 -3.20
CA MET A 100 19.99 -19.76 -4.04
C MET A 100 18.76 -19.20 -3.30
N ARG A 101 18.63 -19.51 -2.01
CA ARG A 101 17.57 -18.96 -1.17
C ARG A 101 17.72 -17.44 -1.03
N GLU A 102 18.92 -16.98 -0.72
CA GLU A 102 19.26 -15.56 -0.57
C GLU A 102 18.98 -14.77 -1.85
N VAL A 103 19.38 -15.29 -3.00
CA VAL A 103 19.08 -14.65 -4.30
C VAL A 103 17.57 -14.58 -4.54
N SER A 104 16.84 -15.66 -4.26
CA SER A 104 15.39 -15.70 -4.44
C SER A 104 14.68 -14.73 -3.49
N GLU A 105 15.17 -14.62 -2.26
CA GLU A 105 14.66 -13.73 -1.23
C GLU A 105 14.92 -12.27 -1.57
N ILE A 106 16.17 -11.91 -1.90
CA ILE A 106 16.54 -10.55 -2.30
C ILE A 106 15.74 -10.13 -3.54
N ALA A 107 15.56 -11.00 -4.53
CA ALA A 107 14.74 -10.71 -5.70
C ALA A 107 13.27 -10.44 -5.30
N SER A 108 12.71 -11.29 -4.43
CA SER A 108 11.35 -11.13 -3.92
C SER A 108 11.15 -9.85 -3.12
N GLN A 109 12.07 -9.55 -2.20
CA GLN A 109 12.08 -8.34 -1.38
C GLN A 109 12.28 -7.09 -2.23
N THR A 110 13.07 -7.15 -3.31
CA THR A 110 13.26 -6.05 -4.25
C THR A 110 11.99 -5.75 -5.03
N VAL A 111 11.27 -6.77 -5.50
CA VAL A 111 9.97 -6.58 -6.16
C VAL A 111 8.98 -5.92 -5.21
N GLN A 112 8.87 -6.42 -3.98
CA GLN A 112 8.00 -5.83 -2.95
C GLN A 112 8.40 -4.40 -2.60
N ALA A 113 9.68 -4.11 -2.44
CA ALA A 113 10.16 -2.74 -2.17
C ALA A 113 9.84 -1.79 -3.32
N HIS A 114 9.95 -2.25 -4.56
CA HIS A 114 9.59 -1.47 -5.74
C HIS A 114 8.07 -1.18 -5.77
N SER A 115 7.23 -2.22 -5.64
CA SER A 115 5.78 -2.07 -5.56
C SER A 115 5.38 -1.12 -4.43
N SER A 116 5.98 -1.31 -3.26
CA SER A 116 5.79 -0.46 -2.09
C SER A 116 6.20 0.99 -2.36
N SER A 117 7.32 1.26 -3.04
CA SER A 117 7.76 2.62 -3.36
C SER A 117 6.83 3.37 -4.32
N PHE A 118 6.10 2.63 -5.17
CA PHE A 118 5.09 3.18 -6.06
C PHE A 118 3.80 3.52 -5.32
N LEU A 119 3.43 2.68 -4.34
CA LEU A 119 2.20 2.81 -3.58
C LEU A 119 2.32 3.72 -2.35
N ILE A 120 3.54 3.92 -1.85
CA ILE A 120 3.79 4.58 -0.58
C ILE A 120 4.85 5.69 -0.78
N SER A 121 4.46 6.94 -0.52
CA SER A 121 5.35 8.10 -0.55
C SER A 121 6.21 8.23 0.71
N SER A 122 5.81 7.57 1.81
CA SER A 122 6.52 7.60 3.08
C SER A 122 8.00 7.22 2.96
N VAL A 123 8.85 8.22 3.14
CA VAL A 123 10.30 8.13 3.00
C VAL A 123 10.90 7.12 3.98
N TRP A 124 10.41 7.08 5.22
CA TRP A 124 11.00 6.20 6.24
C TRP A 124 10.76 4.71 5.92
N MET A 125 9.61 4.36 5.33
CA MET A 125 9.33 2.96 4.96
C MET A 125 10.22 2.51 3.80
N ASN A 126 10.34 3.35 2.78
CA ASN A 126 11.23 3.09 1.66
C ASN A 126 12.69 2.94 2.11
N GLN A 127 13.12 3.74 3.10
CA GLN A 127 14.44 3.59 3.73
C GLN A 127 14.61 2.29 4.52
N VAL A 128 13.58 1.84 5.25
CA VAL A 128 13.61 0.56 5.98
C VAL A 128 13.70 -0.62 5.01
N PHE A 129 12.89 -0.65 3.96
CA PHE A 129 12.95 -1.70 2.95
C PHE A 129 14.31 -1.76 2.25
N ALA A 130 14.84 -0.60 1.82
CA ALA A 130 16.17 -0.52 1.23
C ALA A 130 17.27 -0.97 2.22
N GLY A 131 17.16 -0.57 3.48
CA GLY A 131 18.08 -0.98 4.55
C GLY A 131 18.07 -2.48 4.81
N LEU A 132 16.90 -3.13 4.80
CA LEU A 132 16.80 -4.59 4.96
C LEU A 132 17.41 -5.34 3.78
N ILE A 133 17.14 -4.92 2.53
CA ILE A 133 17.77 -5.51 1.34
C ILE A 133 19.29 -5.36 1.38
N PHE A 134 19.77 -4.18 1.78
CA PHE A 134 21.20 -3.93 1.97
C PHE A 134 21.82 -4.82 3.05
N LEU A 135 21.17 -4.96 4.21
CA LEU A 135 21.65 -5.86 5.26
C LEU A 135 21.67 -7.32 4.78
N ASN A 136 20.67 -7.75 4.02
CA ASN A 136 20.58 -9.11 3.50
C ASN A 136 21.75 -9.45 2.56
N THR A 137 22.11 -8.50 1.68
CA THR A 137 23.24 -8.67 0.74
C THR A 137 24.61 -8.72 1.42
N PHE A 138 24.80 -8.02 2.53
CA PHE A 138 26.10 -7.94 3.21
C PHE A 138 26.27 -8.91 4.38
N ALA A 139 25.19 -9.32 5.03
CA ALA A 139 25.22 -10.14 6.25
C ALA A 139 26.01 -11.44 6.06
N ASN A 140 25.68 -12.21 5.03
CA ASN A 140 26.34 -13.49 4.77
C ASN A 140 27.82 -13.31 4.44
N THR A 141 28.18 -12.29 3.66
CA THR A 141 29.58 -11.97 3.36
C THR A 141 30.37 -11.69 4.63
N LEU A 142 29.81 -10.92 5.56
CA LEU A 142 30.44 -10.57 6.83
C LEU A 142 30.61 -11.81 7.72
N VAL A 143 29.60 -12.69 7.79
CA VAL A 143 29.67 -13.95 8.54
C VAL A 143 30.73 -14.87 7.96
N HIS A 144 30.80 -14.99 6.63
CA HIS A 144 31.80 -15.80 5.95
C HIS A 144 33.23 -15.29 6.18
N TYR A 145 33.43 -13.98 6.18
CA TYR A 145 34.73 -13.35 6.45
C TYR A 145 35.20 -13.58 7.90
N ASN A 146 34.31 -13.40 8.88
CA ASN A 146 34.70 -13.48 10.30
C ASN A 146 34.76 -14.92 10.85
N LEU A 147 34.07 -15.87 10.21
CA LEU A 147 33.96 -17.27 10.65
C LEU A 147 34.46 -18.26 9.60
N GLU A 148 35.47 -17.87 8.81
CA GLU A 148 36.03 -18.67 7.72
C GLU A 148 36.39 -20.10 8.17
N GLU A 149 37.09 -20.21 9.30
CA GLU A 149 37.57 -21.49 9.85
C GLU A 149 36.49 -22.28 10.63
N LYS A 150 35.38 -21.64 11.03
CA LYS A 150 34.38 -22.24 11.94
C LYS A 150 33.08 -22.55 11.20
N VAL A 151 33.09 -23.61 10.39
CA VAL A 151 31.98 -23.99 9.49
C VAL A 151 30.63 -24.11 10.21
N GLY A 152 30.56 -24.80 11.36
CA GLY A 152 29.30 -24.98 12.10
C GLY A 152 28.68 -23.65 12.55
N LEU A 153 29.49 -22.79 13.18
CA LEU A 153 29.05 -21.46 13.61
C LEU A 153 28.71 -20.55 12.42
N ARG A 154 29.49 -20.60 11.34
CA ARG A 154 29.21 -19.84 10.11
C ARG A 154 27.82 -20.18 9.57
N ARG A 155 27.49 -21.47 9.46
CA ARG A 155 26.16 -21.92 8.98
C ARG A 155 25.05 -21.50 9.93
N LEU A 156 25.28 -21.60 11.24
CA LEU A 156 24.31 -21.20 12.26
C LEU A 156 24.01 -19.70 12.19
N TYR A 157 25.04 -18.84 12.19
CA TYR A 157 24.88 -17.40 12.14
C TYR A 157 24.29 -16.93 10.82
N SER A 158 24.71 -17.49 9.69
CA SER A 158 24.12 -17.16 8.37
C SER A 158 22.61 -17.46 8.36
N THR A 159 22.22 -18.66 8.80
CA THR A 159 20.80 -19.05 8.90
C THR A 159 20.02 -18.22 9.92
N ALA A 160 20.65 -17.81 11.02
CA ALA A 160 19.99 -17.02 12.06
C ALA A 160 19.75 -15.56 11.66
N ILE A 161 20.68 -14.96 10.91
CA ILE A 161 20.53 -13.60 10.41
C ILE A 161 19.47 -13.55 9.30
N ASP A 162 19.53 -14.46 8.33
CA ASP A 162 18.50 -14.66 7.29
C ASP A 162 17.11 -14.79 7.94
N LEU A 163 16.96 -15.66 8.94
CA LEU A 163 15.70 -15.79 9.69
C LEU A 163 15.24 -14.49 10.36
N ALA A 164 16.17 -13.69 10.90
CA ALA A 164 15.85 -12.44 11.57
C ALA A 164 15.40 -11.36 10.56
N LEU A 165 16.02 -11.31 9.39
CA LEU A 165 15.66 -10.41 8.30
C LEU A 165 14.28 -10.78 7.71
N ASP A 166 14.03 -12.07 7.47
CA ASP A 166 12.72 -12.60 7.07
C ASP A 166 11.63 -12.25 8.08
N PHE A 167 11.92 -12.39 9.38
CA PHE A 167 10.97 -12.04 10.44
C PHE A 167 10.72 -10.52 10.50
N ALA A 168 11.75 -9.70 10.32
CA ALA A 168 11.58 -8.26 10.25
C ALA A 168 10.69 -7.85 9.06
N TRP A 169 10.96 -8.42 7.88
CA TRP A 169 10.22 -8.15 6.65
C TRP A 169 8.77 -8.65 6.72
N GLY A 170 8.57 -9.94 7.01
CA GLY A 170 7.28 -10.61 6.94
C GLY A 170 6.39 -10.41 8.18
N PHE A 171 6.93 -9.98 9.31
CA PHE A 171 6.15 -9.85 10.55
C PHE A 171 6.24 -8.46 11.18
N LEU A 172 7.45 -7.96 11.49
CA LEU A 172 7.57 -6.71 12.24
C LEU A 172 7.03 -5.51 11.47
N ILE A 173 7.32 -5.41 10.16
CA ILE A 173 6.81 -4.32 9.31
C ILE A 173 5.26 -4.37 9.24
N PRO A 174 4.61 -5.46 8.79
CA PRO A 174 3.16 -5.55 8.76
C PRO A 174 2.50 -5.31 10.12
N CYS A 175 3.04 -5.85 11.22
CA CYS A 175 2.50 -5.61 12.55
C CYS A 175 2.57 -4.14 12.96
N LYS A 176 3.67 -3.44 12.64
CA LYS A 176 3.80 -2.01 12.93
C LYS A 176 2.77 -1.20 12.16
N ILE A 177 2.52 -1.54 10.90
CA ILE A 177 1.50 -0.90 10.05
C ILE A 177 0.11 -1.14 10.65
N ILE A 178 -0.27 -2.40 10.89
CA ILE A 178 -1.57 -2.75 11.49
C ILE A 178 -1.79 -2.03 12.83
N PHE A 179 -0.74 -1.90 13.64
CA PHE A 179 -0.86 -1.19 14.91
C PHE A 179 -1.22 0.29 14.72
N VAL A 180 -0.59 0.98 13.77
CA VAL A 180 -0.92 2.39 13.44
C VAL A 180 -2.37 2.52 12.97
N TYR A 181 -2.84 1.57 12.16
CA TYR A 181 -4.23 1.50 11.71
C TYR A 181 -5.22 1.31 12.85
N ILE A 182 -4.97 0.33 13.72
CA ILE A 182 -5.85 0.05 14.86
C ILE A 182 -5.90 1.26 15.79
N SER A 183 -4.78 1.93 16.03
CA SER A 183 -4.79 3.15 16.84
C SER A 183 -5.65 4.24 16.20
N LEU A 184 -5.50 4.49 14.89
CA LEU A 184 -6.29 5.50 14.18
C LEU A 184 -7.78 5.17 14.18
N PHE A 185 -8.13 3.90 13.98
CA PHE A 185 -9.52 3.42 13.97
C PHE A 185 -10.18 3.53 15.35
N MET A 186 -9.44 3.18 16.41
CA MET A 186 -9.91 3.29 17.79
C MET A 186 -10.04 4.75 18.24
N GLU A 187 -9.22 5.66 17.70
CA GLU A 187 -9.25 7.09 18.01
C GLU A 187 -10.42 7.82 17.33
N ASN A 188 -10.96 7.29 16.24
CA ASN A 188 -12.08 7.86 15.48
C ASN A 188 -13.38 7.05 15.61
N ASP A 189 -13.69 6.56 16.82
CA ASP A 189 -14.96 5.88 17.16
C ASP A 189 -15.35 4.72 16.22
N GLY A 190 -14.37 3.96 15.74
CA GLY A 190 -14.62 2.84 14.85
C GLY A 190 -14.88 3.24 13.39
N SER A 191 -14.42 4.43 13.01
CA SER A 191 -14.31 4.90 11.64
C SER A 191 -12.85 5.25 11.30
N PHE A 192 -12.54 5.40 10.01
CA PHE A 192 -11.28 6.00 9.60
C PHE A 192 -11.53 7.49 9.29
N PRO A 193 -10.62 8.40 9.66
CA PRO A 193 -10.78 9.82 9.32
C PRO A 193 -10.81 10.00 7.79
N ASP A 194 -11.52 10.97 7.24
CA ASP A 194 -11.73 11.06 5.78
C ASP A 194 -10.41 11.26 5.01
N ASP A 195 -9.45 11.95 5.62
CA ASP A 195 -8.07 12.11 5.12
C ASP A 195 -7.32 10.77 4.99
N PHE A 196 -7.83 9.70 5.61
CA PHE A 196 -7.25 8.37 5.56
C PHE A 196 -7.34 7.74 4.17
N ASN A 197 -8.41 8.00 3.43
CA ASN A 197 -8.58 7.52 2.04
C ASN A 197 -7.53 8.13 1.11
N ASN A 198 -7.05 9.35 1.44
CA ASN A 198 -6.01 10.08 0.72
C ASN A 198 -4.59 9.78 1.24
N SER A 199 -4.47 8.96 2.29
CA SER A 199 -3.18 8.55 2.84
C SER A 199 -2.70 7.28 2.14
N ASP A 200 -1.42 7.25 1.75
CA ASP A 200 -0.70 6.07 1.25
C ASP A 200 -0.86 4.82 2.12
N THR A 201 -1.28 5.02 3.36
CA THR A 201 -1.45 4.01 4.37
C THR A 201 -2.31 2.87 3.86
N LEU A 202 -3.44 3.14 3.19
CA LEU A 202 -4.37 2.11 2.65
C LEU A 202 -3.70 1.14 1.68
N MET A 203 -2.70 1.61 0.95
CA MET A 203 -2.04 0.87 -0.12
C MET A 203 -0.90 -0.03 0.39
N ILE A 204 -0.46 0.10 1.64
CA ILE A 204 0.74 -0.58 2.16
C ILE A 204 0.62 -2.12 2.15
N MET A 205 -0.60 -2.65 2.26
CA MET A 205 -0.88 -4.09 2.20
C MET A 205 -1.73 -4.49 0.99
N ALA A 206 -1.92 -3.58 0.03
CA ALA A 206 -2.66 -3.87 -1.17
C ALA A 206 -1.85 -4.81 -2.05
N ILE A 207 -2.45 -5.96 -2.38
CA ILE A 207 -1.86 -6.91 -3.31
C ILE A 207 -2.27 -6.47 -4.72
N LEU A 208 -1.30 -5.99 -5.49
CA LEU A 208 -1.56 -5.44 -6.82
C LEU A 208 -1.82 -6.54 -7.84
N ASP A 209 -1.04 -7.60 -7.80
CA ASP A 209 -1.12 -8.70 -8.74
C ASP A 209 -0.64 -10.03 -8.15
N TRP A 210 -0.62 -11.08 -8.97
CA TRP A 210 -0.18 -12.40 -8.53
C TRP A 210 1.32 -12.49 -8.27
N LEU A 211 2.13 -11.66 -8.93
CA LEU A 211 3.56 -11.61 -8.69
C LEU A 211 3.80 -11.09 -7.27
N ASP A 212 3.16 -9.99 -6.92
CA ASP A 212 3.20 -9.36 -5.61
C ASP A 212 2.68 -10.30 -4.51
N ALA A 213 1.57 -11.01 -4.79
CA ALA A 213 1.03 -12.03 -3.90
C ALA A 213 2.05 -13.14 -3.61
N VAL A 214 2.71 -13.67 -4.64
CA VAL A 214 3.70 -14.75 -4.53
C VAL A 214 4.97 -14.28 -3.85
N THR A 215 5.50 -13.10 -4.21
CA THR A 215 6.73 -12.56 -3.60
C THR A 215 6.54 -12.36 -2.10
N THR A 216 5.39 -11.84 -1.69
CA THR A 216 5.05 -11.67 -0.27
C THR A 216 5.02 -13.01 0.49
N THR A 217 4.72 -14.15 -0.16
CA THR A 217 4.76 -15.46 0.52
C THR A 217 6.16 -16.02 0.77
N LEU A 218 7.15 -15.63 -0.02
CA LEU A 218 8.47 -16.26 -0.02
C LEU A 218 9.21 -16.11 1.33
N PRO A 219 9.26 -14.93 1.99
CA PRO A 219 9.86 -14.79 3.31
C PRO A 219 9.27 -15.75 4.36
N TYR A 220 7.95 -15.98 4.33
CA TYR A 220 7.30 -16.90 5.27
C TYR A 220 7.67 -18.37 5.03
N LEU A 221 7.92 -18.75 3.77
CA LEU A 221 8.41 -20.09 3.42
C LEU A 221 9.89 -20.25 3.78
N ASN A 222 10.70 -19.21 3.59
CA ASN A 222 12.09 -19.17 4.01
C ASN A 222 12.21 -19.28 5.53
N MET A 223 11.38 -18.57 6.29
CA MET A 223 11.30 -18.65 7.76
C MET A 223 11.04 -20.09 8.24
N LEU A 224 10.12 -20.83 7.60
CA LEU A 224 9.86 -22.25 7.90
C LEU A 224 11.10 -23.13 7.65
N SER A 225 11.81 -22.88 6.55
CA SER A 225 13.02 -23.61 6.18
C SER A 225 14.19 -23.29 7.12
N GLY A 226 14.38 -22.01 7.46
CA GLY A 226 15.39 -21.50 8.37
C GLY A 226 15.23 -22.06 9.77
N LEU A 227 14.01 -22.04 10.33
CA LEU A 227 13.72 -22.62 11.65
C LEU A 227 14.03 -24.13 11.71
N ARG A 228 13.72 -24.88 10.63
CA ARG A 228 14.09 -26.30 10.55
C ARG A 228 15.61 -26.48 10.50
N SER A 229 16.31 -25.63 9.75
CA SER A 229 17.77 -25.68 9.63
C SER A 229 18.47 -25.34 10.94
N ILE A 230 18.05 -24.29 11.65
CA ILE A 230 18.56 -23.91 12.99
C ILE A 230 18.34 -25.05 13.97
N LYS A 231 17.16 -25.67 13.97
CA LYS A 231 16.89 -26.86 14.80
C LYS A 231 17.96 -27.93 14.62
N PHE A 232 18.30 -28.27 13.37
CA PHE A 232 19.31 -29.31 13.09
C PHE A 232 20.75 -28.87 13.43
N LEU A 233 21.08 -27.58 13.27
CA LEU A 233 22.41 -27.05 13.56
C LEU A 233 22.67 -26.96 15.07
N VAL A 234 21.75 -26.36 15.83
CA VAL A 234 21.88 -26.14 17.29
C VAL A 234 21.92 -27.46 18.08
N GLN A 235 21.18 -28.48 17.64
CA GLN A 235 21.02 -29.71 18.41
C GLN A 235 22.31 -30.52 18.56
N HIS A 236 23.14 -30.57 17.52
CA HIS A 236 24.34 -31.41 17.55
C HIS A 236 25.60 -30.64 17.99
N ASP A 237 25.68 -29.31 17.81
CA ASP A 237 26.78 -28.54 18.43
C ASP A 237 26.66 -28.55 19.96
N MET A 238 25.42 -28.55 20.50
CA MET A 238 25.19 -28.75 21.94
C MET A 238 25.53 -30.16 22.42
N GLU A 239 25.41 -31.21 21.59
CA GLU A 239 25.85 -32.56 21.95
C GLU A 239 27.38 -32.70 21.91
N VAL A 240 28.05 -32.08 20.93
CA VAL A 240 29.52 -32.01 20.86
C VAL A 240 30.08 -31.21 22.03
N ILE A 241 29.54 -30.02 22.31
CA ILE A 241 29.93 -29.18 23.45
C ILE A 241 29.69 -29.92 24.77
N ARG A 242 28.58 -30.65 24.91
CA ARG A 242 28.27 -31.43 26.12
C ARG A 242 29.16 -32.68 26.24
N ALA A 243 29.49 -33.35 25.13
CA ALA A 243 30.44 -34.46 25.10
C ALA A 243 31.85 -34.00 25.52
N VAL A 244 32.31 -32.87 24.99
CA VAL A 244 33.58 -32.22 25.34
C VAL A 244 33.59 -31.78 26.81
N MET A 245 32.50 -31.18 27.32
CA MET A 245 32.42 -30.76 28.73
C MET A 245 32.22 -31.93 29.72
N SER A 246 31.71 -33.08 29.28
CA SER A 246 31.52 -34.27 30.13
C SER A 246 32.72 -35.22 30.16
N ALA A 247 33.66 -35.08 29.22
CA ALA A 247 34.88 -35.88 29.17
C ALA A 247 35.87 -35.42 30.27
N LYS A 248 35.90 -36.13 31.39
CA LYS A 248 36.91 -35.95 32.47
C LYS A 248 38.29 -36.54 32.14
N VAL A 249 38.59 -36.85 30.88
CA VAL A 249 39.85 -37.48 30.46
C VAL A 249 40.35 -36.81 29.18
N CYS A 250 41.63 -36.44 29.18
CA CYS A 250 42.33 -35.88 28.03
C CYS A 250 42.23 -36.86 26.84
N PRO A 251 41.84 -36.44 25.63
CA PRO A 251 41.59 -37.38 24.54
C PRO A 251 42.89 -38.03 24.06
N THR A 252 42.96 -39.36 24.11
CA THR A 252 43.99 -40.15 23.41
C THR A 252 43.81 -40.08 21.89
N GLU A 253 44.89 -40.39 21.15
CA GLU A 253 45.09 -40.23 19.69
C GLU A 253 43.92 -40.60 18.74
N ALA A 254 42.92 -41.37 19.20
CA ALA A 254 41.73 -41.69 18.44
C ALA A 254 40.80 -40.48 18.20
N ALA A 255 40.71 -39.51 19.12
CA ALA A 255 39.94 -38.29 18.93
C ALA A 255 40.64 -37.29 18.00
N LEU A 256 41.97 -37.33 17.95
CA LEU A 256 42.79 -36.53 17.05
C LEU A 256 42.66 -37.01 15.58
N ASN A 257 42.31 -38.28 15.39
CA ASN A 257 42.09 -38.85 14.05
C ASN A 257 40.69 -38.58 13.49
N LEU A 258 39.69 -38.31 14.34
CA LEU A 258 38.37 -37.82 13.89
C LEU A 258 38.41 -36.34 13.46
N ALA A 259 39.30 -35.54 14.06
CA ALA A 259 39.61 -34.18 13.59
C ALA A 259 40.49 -34.16 12.32
N LYS A 260 41.07 -35.29 11.90
CA LYS A 260 41.91 -35.41 10.70
C LYS A 260 41.17 -35.71 9.39
N LEU A 261 39.85 -35.93 9.44
CA LEU A 261 39.02 -35.99 8.22
C LEU A 261 38.62 -34.60 7.71
N GLU A 262 39.09 -33.52 8.34
CA GLU A 262 38.82 -32.13 7.97
C GLU A 262 39.95 -31.51 7.14
N ASN A 263 40.71 -32.33 6.39
CA ASN A 263 41.84 -31.85 5.60
C ASN A 263 41.92 -32.49 4.21
N GLU A 264 40.89 -32.31 3.38
CA GLU A 264 41.01 -32.43 1.92
C GLU A 264 41.24 -31.04 1.30
N ASN A 265 42.48 -30.57 1.49
CA ASN A 265 42.98 -29.25 1.17
C ASN A 265 43.29 -29.03 -0.34
N GLN A 266 42.45 -29.54 -1.25
CA GLN A 266 42.67 -29.41 -2.71
C GLN A 266 41.43 -28.95 -3.52
N VAL A 267 40.25 -28.85 -2.91
CA VAL A 267 39.01 -28.41 -3.63
C VAL A 267 38.55 -27.00 -3.21
N GLU A 268 39.00 -26.47 -2.08
CA GLU A 268 38.55 -25.18 -1.54
C GLU A 268 39.06 -23.94 -2.29
N THR A 269 40.26 -24.00 -2.89
CA THR A 269 40.85 -22.83 -3.57
C THR A 269 40.11 -22.46 -4.86
N LYS A 270 39.46 -23.43 -5.54
CA LYS A 270 38.66 -23.15 -6.76
C LYS A 270 37.21 -22.74 -6.46
N ARG A 271 36.61 -23.22 -5.35
CA ARG A 271 35.25 -22.83 -4.91
C ARG A 271 35.22 -21.43 -4.30
N SER A 272 36.27 -21.01 -3.60
CA SER A 272 36.43 -19.65 -3.06
C SER A 272 36.50 -18.57 -4.17
N ILE A 273 37.08 -18.89 -5.33
CA ILE A 273 37.16 -17.97 -6.48
C ILE A 273 35.81 -17.87 -7.19
N TRP A 274 35.07 -18.98 -7.31
CA TRP A 274 33.74 -18.98 -7.92
C TRP A 274 32.72 -18.24 -7.03
N GLY A 275 32.76 -18.47 -5.71
CA GLY A 275 31.95 -17.71 -4.74
C GLY A 275 32.25 -16.22 -4.75
N ARG A 276 33.53 -15.82 -4.84
CA ARG A 276 33.92 -14.40 -4.99
C ARG A 276 33.50 -13.79 -6.33
N ARG A 277 33.54 -14.56 -7.43
CA ARG A 277 33.10 -14.10 -8.76
C ARG A 277 31.58 -14.02 -8.90
N VAL A 278 30.84 -14.90 -8.23
CA VAL A 278 29.38 -14.86 -8.16
C VAL A 278 28.92 -13.75 -7.24
N ALA A 279 29.55 -13.55 -6.08
CA ALA A 279 29.30 -12.39 -5.23
C ALA A 279 29.63 -11.07 -5.95
N ALA A 280 30.77 -10.99 -6.66
CA ALA A 280 31.10 -9.84 -7.51
C ALA A 280 30.13 -9.68 -8.69
N GLY A 281 29.61 -10.78 -9.25
CA GLY A 281 28.59 -10.78 -10.28
C GLY A 281 27.23 -10.28 -9.76
N ILE A 282 26.82 -10.68 -8.56
CA ILE A 282 25.59 -10.23 -7.90
C ILE A 282 25.70 -8.74 -7.54
N VAL A 283 26.86 -8.29 -7.06
CA VAL A 283 27.17 -6.87 -6.83
C VAL A 283 27.19 -6.07 -8.14
N ALA A 284 27.56 -6.68 -9.26
CA ALA A 284 27.54 -6.04 -10.58
C ALA A 284 26.16 -6.06 -11.26
N ILE A 285 25.26 -6.97 -10.86
CA ILE A 285 23.90 -7.09 -11.39
C ILE A 285 22.91 -6.25 -10.59
N MET A 286 23.21 -5.92 -9.33
CA MET A 286 22.40 -4.97 -8.56
C MET A 286 22.62 -3.56 -9.11
N PRO A 287 21.60 -2.89 -9.66
CA PRO A 287 21.64 -1.45 -9.82
C PRO A 287 21.66 -0.89 -8.40
N ILE A 288 22.85 -0.51 -7.94
CA ILE A 288 23.01 0.31 -6.76
C ILE A 288 22.13 1.54 -7.00
N CYS A 289 21.08 1.71 -6.20
CA CYS A 289 20.16 2.86 -6.17
C CYS A 289 20.84 4.22 -5.90
N GLY A 290 22.14 4.36 -6.16
CA GLY A 290 22.93 5.57 -5.98
C GLY A 290 23.33 6.28 -7.28
N PHE A 291 22.83 5.87 -8.45
CA PHE A 291 23.20 6.46 -9.74
C PHE A 291 22.02 6.96 -10.58
N THR A 292 20.84 7.17 -10.00
CA THR A 292 19.78 7.91 -10.70
C THR A 292 20.13 9.39 -10.67
N ARG A 293 20.42 9.98 -11.83
CA ARG A 293 20.61 11.44 -11.96
C ARG A 293 19.29 12.22 -11.88
N GLN A 294 18.16 11.52 -11.88
CA GLN A 294 16.81 12.09 -11.83
C GLN A 294 16.17 11.78 -10.49
N CYS A 295 15.45 12.75 -9.94
CA CYS A 295 14.65 12.58 -8.74
C CYS A 295 13.47 11.66 -9.08
N ALA A 296 13.45 10.48 -8.45
CA ALA A 296 12.33 9.56 -8.51
C ALA A 296 11.46 9.78 -7.27
N CYS A 297 10.31 10.41 -7.45
CA CYS A 297 9.34 10.69 -6.40
C CYS A 297 7.97 10.18 -6.87
N SER A 298 7.31 9.33 -6.07
CA SER A 298 5.95 8.88 -6.35
C SER A 298 4.91 9.96 -6.06
N VAL A 299 5.17 10.79 -5.05
CA VAL A 299 4.41 12.00 -4.73
C VAL A 299 5.37 13.18 -4.79
N MET A 300 5.01 14.22 -5.53
CA MET A 300 5.82 15.41 -5.67
C MET A 300 4.98 16.65 -5.39
N GLU A 301 5.44 17.48 -4.46
CA GLU A 301 4.93 18.83 -4.29
C GLU A 301 5.89 19.84 -4.92
N ILE A 302 5.35 20.67 -5.82
CA ILE A 302 6.00 21.84 -6.38
C ILE A 302 5.44 23.06 -5.67
N ASN A 303 6.08 23.42 -4.56
CA ASN A 303 5.77 24.65 -3.84
C ASN A 303 6.55 25.82 -4.46
N CYS A 304 5.84 26.68 -5.20
CA CYS A 304 6.45 27.82 -5.89
C CYS A 304 7.05 28.85 -4.90
N PHE A 305 6.39 29.06 -3.76
CA PHE A 305 6.85 30.00 -2.73
C PHE A 305 8.18 29.55 -2.11
N GLU A 306 8.31 28.28 -1.71
CA GLU A 306 9.55 27.75 -1.15
C GLU A 306 10.70 27.74 -2.15
N ARG A 307 10.39 27.51 -3.42
CA ARG A 307 11.37 27.49 -4.52
C ARG A 307 11.76 28.89 -5.01
N GLY A 308 11.07 29.94 -4.57
CA GLY A 308 11.30 31.31 -5.03
C GLY A 308 10.97 31.52 -6.50
N ILE A 309 9.99 30.78 -7.02
CA ILE A 309 9.51 30.85 -8.41
C ILE A 309 8.05 31.34 -8.44
N THR A 310 7.57 31.69 -9.63
CA THR A 310 6.21 32.22 -9.82
C THR A 310 5.23 31.21 -10.42
N GLY A 311 5.75 30.22 -11.16
CA GLY A 311 4.93 29.22 -11.87
C GLY A 311 4.76 29.52 -13.36
N ARG A 312 5.58 30.42 -13.93
CA ARG A 312 5.57 30.73 -15.37
C ARG A 312 5.97 29.53 -16.21
N GLU A 313 5.57 29.54 -17.48
CA GLU A 313 5.79 28.42 -18.41
C GLU A 313 7.23 27.90 -18.43
N SER A 314 8.24 28.79 -18.51
CA SER A 314 9.65 28.38 -18.54
C SER A 314 10.08 27.67 -17.25
N GLU A 315 9.64 28.18 -16.10
CA GLU A 315 9.96 27.61 -14.79
C GLU A 315 9.30 26.22 -14.63
N MET A 316 8.02 26.12 -15.00
CA MET A 316 7.26 24.87 -14.91
C MET A 316 7.80 23.82 -15.87
N ARG A 317 8.17 24.20 -17.09
CA ARG A 317 8.78 23.31 -18.09
C ARG A 317 10.11 22.75 -17.58
N ASP A 318 10.99 23.59 -17.02
CA ASP A 318 12.26 23.15 -16.44
C ASP A 318 12.06 22.16 -15.28
N ILE A 319 11.08 22.44 -14.41
CA ILE A 319 10.76 21.54 -13.28
C ILE A 319 10.21 20.22 -13.78
N PHE A 320 9.20 20.22 -14.66
CA PHE A 320 8.63 18.98 -15.20
C PHE A 320 9.66 18.15 -15.98
N GLN A 321 10.65 18.77 -16.63
CA GLN A 321 11.77 18.08 -17.26
C GLN A 321 12.73 17.41 -16.28
N SER A 322 12.85 17.93 -15.05
CA SER A 322 13.70 17.35 -14.01
C SER A 322 13.11 16.11 -13.33
N LEU A 323 11.79 15.91 -13.41
CA LEU A 323 11.07 14.82 -12.76
C LEU A 323 11.10 13.52 -13.58
N ASP A 324 11.23 12.36 -12.91
CA ASP A 324 11.09 11.05 -13.59
C ASP A 324 9.62 10.74 -13.86
N ALA A 325 9.27 10.77 -15.15
CA ALA A 325 7.92 10.60 -15.65
C ALA A 325 7.30 9.21 -15.38
N ARG A 326 8.11 8.19 -15.07
CA ARG A 326 7.63 6.80 -14.92
C ARG A 326 7.07 6.50 -13.54
N VAL A 327 7.51 7.24 -12.53
CA VAL A 327 7.24 6.94 -11.12
C VAL A 327 6.26 7.91 -10.48
N LEU A 328 6.05 9.08 -11.08
CA LEU A 328 5.19 10.12 -10.52
C LEU A 328 3.71 9.72 -10.58
N ASN A 329 3.11 9.56 -9.40
CA ASN A 329 1.73 9.12 -9.21
C ASN A 329 0.83 10.23 -8.67
N SER A 330 1.35 11.12 -7.83
CA SER A 330 0.62 12.30 -7.37
C SER A 330 1.46 13.55 -7.54
N LEU A 331 0.88 14.57 -8.17
CA LEU A 331 1.51 15.86 -8.37
C LEU A 331 0.68 16.92 -7.67
N ILE A 332 1.31 17.61 -6.73
CA ILE A 332 0.75 18.76 -6.02
C ILE A 332 1.50 19.99 -6.50
N ILE A 333 0.81 21.00 -6.97
CA ILE A 333 1.38 22.30 -7.33
C ILE A 333 0.79 23.34 -6.40
N SER A 334 1.64 23.97 -5.59
CA SER A 334 1.19 24.82 -4.50
C SER A 334 1.82 26.22 -4.55
N HIS A 335 1.05 27.22 -4.13
CA HIS A 335 1.51 28.59 -3.92
C HIS A 335 2.11 29.28 -5.15
N CYS A 336 1.61 28.96 -6.35
CA CYS A 336 2.09 29.53 -7.60
C CYS A 336 1.24 30.76 -8.02
N PRO A 337 1.77 32.00 -7.94
CA PRO A 337 0.99 33.21 -8.24
C PRO A 337 0.74 33.45 -9.74
N GLU A 338 1.48 32.82 -10.64
CA GLU A 338 1.32 32.95 -12.10
C GLU A 338 1.40 31.57 -12.76
N LEU A 339 0.61 30.61 -12.28
CA LEU A 339 0.69 29.21 -12.70
C LEU A 339 0.26 29.04 -14.16
N VAL A 340 1.16 28.46 -14.96
CA VAL A 340 0.88 27.96 -16.31
C VAL A 340 1.00 26.43 -16.31
N VAL A 341 -0.11 25.75 -16.58
CA VAL A 341 -0.11 24.28 -16.75
C VAL A 341 0.34 23.97 -18.17
N THR A 342 1.53 23.39 -18.31
CA THR A 342 2.15 23.16 -19.63
C THR A 342 1.83 21.78 -20.19
N GLU A 343 2.04 21.60 -21.49
CA GLU A 343 1.85 20.30 -22.17
C GLU A 343 2.73 19.17 -21.63
N ASP A 344 3.82 19.51 -20.93
CA ASP A 344 4.73 18.56 -20.30
C ASP A 344 4.03 17.70 -19.23
N ILE A 345 2.86 18.13 -18.71
CA ILE A 345 2.03 17.32 -17.82
C ILE A 345 1.69 15.95 -18.42
N ARG A 346 1.54 15.88 -19.76
CA ARG A 346 1.22 14.66 -20.51
C ARG A 346 2.34 13.62 -20.52
N ARG A 347 3.53 13.95 -20.00
CA ARG A 347 4.65 13.01 -19.87
C ARG A 347 4.43 12.06 -18.70
N PHE A 348 3.67 12.46 -17.68
CA PHE A 348 3.48 11.69 -16.45
C PHE A 348 2.43 10.60 -16.64
N GLY A 349 2.75 9.59 -17.45
CA GLY A 349 1.80 8.51 -17.78
C GLY A 349 1.35 7.65 -16.58
N SER A 350 2.06 7.72 -15.45
CA SER A 350 1.70 7.05 -14.20
C SER A 350 0.85 7.91 -13.25
N LEU A 351 0.58 9.17 -13.60
CA LEU A 351 -0.10 10.13 -12.72
C LEU A 351 -1.53 9.66 -12.43
N LYS A 352 -1.89 9.59 -11.15
CA LYS A 352 -3.18 9.19 -10.59
C LYS A 352 -3.96 10.34 -10.00
N ALA A 353 -3.26 11.30 -9.39
CA ALA A 353 -3.85 12.48 -8.79
C ALA A 353 -3.10 13.74 -9.20
N LEU A 354 -3.86 14.79 -9.52
CA LEU A 354 -3.34 16.14 -9.74
C LEU A 354 -4.04 17.09 -8.77
N GLU A 355 -3.25 17.79 -7.96
CA GLU A 355 -3.76 18.80 -7.05
C GLU A 355 -3.11 20.16 -7.33
N LEU A 356 -3.94 21.20 -7.43
CA LEU A 356 -3.53 22.59 -7.47
C LEU A 356 -4.01 23.29 -6.19
N TYR A 357 -3.07 23.74 -5.37
CA TYR A 357 -3.38 24.37 -4.08
C TYR A 357 -2.91 25.82 -4.03
N ASN A 358 -3.78 26.72 -3.58
CA ASN A 358 -3.45 28.13 -3.33
C ASN A 358 -2.66 28.78 -4.48
N SER A 359 -3.10 28.57 -5.71
CA SER A 359 -2.39 29.01 -6.92
C SER A 359 -3.31 29.84 -7.82
N THR A 360 -2.74 30.74 -8.62
CA THR A 360 -3.49 31.52 -9.61
C THR A 360 -3.16 30.97 -10.99
N ILE A 361 -4.12 30.28 -11.59
CA ILE A 361 -4.00 29.66 -12.91
C ILE A 361 -4.21 30.75 -13.95
N ILE A 362 -3.12 31.12 -14.63
CA ILE A 362 -3.14 32.13 -15.69
C ILE A 362 -3.46 31.48 -17.02
N GLU A 363 -2.88 30.31 -17.28
CA GLU A 363 -3.06 29.60 -18.55
C GLU A 363 -3.05 28.09 -18.34
N TRP A 364 -4.02 27.42 -18.95
CA TRP A 364 -4.07 25.97 -19.06
C TRP A 364 -4.65 25.62 -20.44
N PRO A 365 -3.76 25.57 -21.45
CA PRO A 365 -4.14 25.48 -22.85
C PRO A 365 -4.63 24.07 -23.24
N ALA A 366 -5.34 23.96 -24.36
CA ALA A 366 -5.86 22.69 -24.86
C ALA A 366 -4.79 21.63 -25.15
N ASN A 367 -3.56 22.01 -25.51
CA ASN A 367 -2.46 21.06 -25.65
C ASN A 367 -1.91 20.56 -24.30
N ALA A 368 -2.34 21.12 -23.17
CA ALA A 368 -2.10 20.56 -21.84
C ALA A 368 -3.34 19.81 -21.32
N SER A 369 -4.13 19.23 -22.23
CA SER A 369 -5.32 18.46 -21.88
C SER A 369 -4.98 17.19 -21.09
N LEU A 370 -5.88 16.84 -20.18
CA LEU A 370 -5.78 15.64 -19.36
C LEU A 370 -6.32 14.40 -20.09
N SER A 371 -5.73 14.09 -21.25
CA SER A 371 -6.26 13.11 -22.21
C SER A 371 -5.79 11.66 -21.94
N LEU A 372 -6.65 10.69 -22.24
CA LEU A 372 -6.45 9.26 -21.96
C LEU A 372 -5.21 8.60 -22.60
N PRO A 373 -4.74 8.94 -23.82
CA PRO A 373 -3.51 8.33 -24.35
C PRO A 373 -2.25 8.76 -23.60
N HIS A 374 -2.30 9.88 -22.88
CA HIS A 374 -1.18 10.45 -22.16
C HIS A 374 -1.25 10.21 -20.66
N LEU A 375 -2.44 10.28 -20.07
CA LEU A 375 -2.69 10.14 -18.64
C LEU A 375 -3.70 8.99 -18.41
N PRO A 376 -3.34 7.75 -18.74
CA PRO A 376 -4.24 6.61 -18.68
C PRO A 376 -4.64 6.23 -17.24
N TYR A 377 -3.95 6.76 -16.24
CA TYR A 377 -4.20 6.42 -14.84
C TYR A 377 -4.67 7.60 -14.01
N LEU A 378 -4.87 8.78 -14.60
CA LEU A 378 -5.32 9.95 -13.85
C LEU A 378 -6.79 9.76 -13.50
N VAL A 379 -7.07 9.81 -12.20
CA VAL A 379 -8.41 9.57 -11.66
C VAL A 379 -8.99 10.78 -10.95
N THR A 380 -8.12 11.53 -10.29
CA THR A 380 -8.54 12.56 -9.35
C THR A 380 -7.92 13.91 -9.69
N LEU A 381 -8.74 14.94 -9.71
CA LEU A 381 -8.33 16.33 -9.92
C LEU A 381 -8.87 17.23 -8.81
N TYR A 382 -7.96 17.84 -8.06
CA TYR A 382 -8.28 18.79 -7.00
C TYR A 382 -7.77 20.18 -7.34
N ILE A 383 -8.64 21.18 -7.24
CA ILE A 383 -8.29 22.59 -7.42
C ILE A 383 -8.82 23.34 -6.19
N VAL A 384 -7.90 23.66 -5.29
CA VAL A 384 -8.22 24.09 -3.93
C VAL A 384 -7.62 25.47 -3.68
N ARG A 385 -8.40 26.39 -3.13
CA ARG A 385 -7.98 27.77 -2.81
C ARG A 385 -7.34 28.51 -3.99
N SER A 386 -7.70 28.13 -5.20
CA SER A 386 -7.03 28.57 -6.42
C SER A 386 -7.91 29.50 -7.23
N ARG A 387 -7.27 30.38 -8.01
CA ARG A 387 -7.94 31.36 -8.85
C ARG A 387 -7.88 30.95 -10.31
N LEU A 388 -9.00 31.06 -11.01
CA LEU A 388 -9.23 30.75 -12.40
C LEU A 388 -10.27 31.71 -12.98
N SER A 389 -10.02 32.22 -14.19
CA SER A 389 -10.96 33.11 -14.90
C SER A 389 -12.21 32.40 -15.43
N GLY A 390 -12.31 31.09 -15.23
CA GLY A 390 -13.33 30.19 -15.79
C GLY A 390 -12.74 28.79 -15.97
N LEU A 391 -13.55 27.84 -16.42
CA LEU A 391 -13.08 26.48 -16.67
C LEU A 391 -12.10 26.46 -17.86
N PRO A 392 -10.82 26.07 -17.68
CA PRO A 392 -9.81 26.19 -18.71
C PRO A 392 -9.95 25.19 -19.86
N ASP A 393 -9.34 25.51 -21.01
CA ASP A 393 -9.35 24.69 -22.23
C ASP A 393 -8.76 23.29 -22.01
N GLY A 394 -7.72 23.17 -21.18
CA GLY A 394 -7.13 21.88 -20.82
C GLY A 394 -8.08 20.93 -20.06
N LEU A 395 -9.15 21.46 -19.47
CA LEU A 395 -10.20 20.67 -18.82
C LEU A 395 -11.44 20.46 -19.70
N THR A 396 -11.55 21.12 -20.86
CA THR A 396 -12.77 21.08 -21.70
C THR A 396 -12.54 20.55 -23.11
N SER A 397 -11.29 20.44 -23.58
CA SER A 397 -10.96 20.03 -24.95
C SER A 397 -10.91 18.52 -25.17
N ASP A 398 -10.16 17.79 -24.33
CA ASP A 398 -10.00 16.33 -24.39
C ASP A 398 -9.73 15.79 -22.98
N PHE A 399 -10.79 15.38 -22.30
CA PHE A 399 -10.77 14.97 -20.90
C PHE A 399 -10.83 13.45 -20.78
N SER A 400 -9.90 12.88 -20.01
CA SER A 400 -9.77 11.43 -19.85
C SER A 400 -11.01 10.83 -19.21
N SER A 401 -11.50 9.72 -19.79
CA SER A 401 -12.63 8.95 -19.25
C SER A 401 -12.29 8.15 -17.99
N ASN A 402 -11.06 8.26 -17.48
CA ASN A 402 -10.66 7.65 -16.22
C ASN A 402 -10.74 8.63 -15.04
N ILE A 403 -10.91 9.94 -15.33
CA ILE A 403 -11.09 10.94 -14.29
C ILE A 403 -12.54 10.86 -13.82
N VAL A 404 -12.70 10.41 -12.58
CA VAL A 404 -14.01 10.17 -11.98
C VAL A 404 -14.32 11.15 -10.84
N ASP A 405 -13.27 11.77 -10.28
CA ASP A 405 -13.33 12.64 -9.12
C ASP A 405 -12.71 14.01 -9.44
N VAL A 406 -13.54 15.04 -9.38
CA VAL A 406 -13.18 16.43 -9.68
C VAL A 406 -13.69 17.33 -8.58
N GLU A 407 -12.78 18.02 -7.91
CA GLU A 407 -13.14 18.93 -6.81
C GLU A 407 -12.57 20.33 -7.04
N PHE A 408 -13.46 21.32 -7.02
CA PHE A 408 -13.13 22.73 -6.90
C PHE A 408 -13.57 23.22 -5.53
N VAL A 409 -12.61 23.61 -4.69
CA VAL A 409 -12.88 24.00 -3.31
C VAL A 409 -12.27 25.37 -3.04
N ALA A 410 -13.09 26.32 -2.59
CA ALA A 410 -12.66 27.69 -2.30
C ALA A 410 -11.99 28.37 -3.50
N THR A 411 -12.59 28.19 -4.68
CA THR A 411 -12.13 28.82 -5.93
C THR A 411 -13.01 29.98 -6.33
N ASP A 412 -12.60 30.75 -7.33
CA ASP A 412 -13.42 31.81 -7.96
C ASP A 412 -14.20 31.30 -9.20
N LEU A 413 -14.42 29.98 -9.33
CA LEU A 413 -15.26 29.35 -10.37
C LEU A 413 -16.78 29.57 -10.12
N GLY A 414 -17.15 30.79 -9.74
CA GLY A 414 -18.53 31.19 -9.45
C GLY A 414 -19.39 31.42 -10.70
N GLY A 415 -18.74 31.63 -11.85
CA GLY A 415 -19.39 31.90 -13.14
C GLY A 415 -20.08 30.68 -13.77
N PRO A 416 -20.75 30.84 -14.93
CA PRO A 416 -21.45 29.76 -15.61
C PRO A 416 -20.46 28.67 -16.05
N LEU A 417 -20.88 27.40 -15.92
CA LEU A 417 -20.18 26.27 -16.51
C LEU A 417 -20.69 26.05 -17.95
N PRO A 418 -19.89 25.43 -18.84
CA PRO A 418 -20.36 25.08 -20.18
C PRO A 418 -21.60 24.17 -20.12
N ASP A 419 -22.63 24.46 -20.91
CA ASP A 419 -23.87 23.66 -20.92
C ASP A 419 -23.66 22.21 -21.39
N ASP A 420 -22.59 21.95 -22.15
CA ASP A 420 -22.18 20.66 -22.69
C ASP A 420 -21.18 19.90 -21.79
N LEU A 421 -21.08 20.29 -20.50
CA LEU A 421 -20.12 19.69 -19.57
C LEU A 421 -20.35 18.18 -19.37
N ASP A 422 -21.59 17.73 -19.42
CA ASP A 422 -21.96 16.31 -19.38
C ASP A 422 -21.30 15.49 -20.50
N THR A 423 -21.20 16.07 -21.69
CA THR A 423 -20.51 15.44 -22.82
C THR A 423 -18.99 15.53 -22.72
N LYS A 424 -18.46 16.60 -22.10
CA LYS A 424 -17.03 16.83 -21.91
C LYS A 424 -16.46 15.98 -20.78
N TRP A 425 -17.24 15.73 -19.72
CA TRP A 425 -16.87 14.99 -18.52
C TRP A 425 -17.75 13.74 -18.36
N PRO A 426 -17.74 12.81 -19.34
CA PRO A 426 -18.69 11.70 -19.39
C PRO A 426 -18.49 10.66 -18.27
N SER A 427 -17.36 10.72 -17.56
CA SER A 427 -16.97 9.74 -16.56
C SER A 427 -16.88 10.31 -15.15
N VAL A 428 -17.11 11.62 -14.99
CA VAL A 428 -17.11 12.26 -13.67
C VAL A 428 -18.36 11.85 -12.92
N VAL A 429 -18.17 11.22 -11.76
CA VAL A 429 -19.26 10.75 -10.88
C VAL A 429 -19.19 11.40 -9.50
N MET A 430 -18.04 11.97 -9.12
CA MET A 430 -17.85 12.78 -7.91
C MET A 430 -17.49 14.19 -8.35
N LEU A 431 -18.33 15.17 -7.99
CA LEU A 431 -18.10 16.56 -8.33
C LEU A 431 -18.39 17.48 -7.15
N TYR A 432 -17.33 18.14 -6.65
CA TYR A 432 -17.46 19.15 -5.61
C TYR A 432 -17.18 20.54 -6.18
N LEU A 433 -18.10 21.46 -5.92
CA LEU A 433 -17.97 22.88 -6.22
C LEU A 433 -18.24 23.67 -4.94
N GLU A 434 -17.38 23.50 -3.94
CA GLU A 434 -17.57 24.07 -2.60
C GLU A 434 -16.93 25.46 -2.50
N HIS A 435 -17.55 26.39 -1.76
CA HIS A 435 -17.00 27.73 -1.52
C HIS A 435 -16.65 28.50 -2.81
N CYS A 436 -17.39 28.26 -3.90
CA CYS A 436 -17.09 28.82 -5.22
C CYS A 436 -17.85 30.14 -5.50
N GLY A 437 -18.71 30.58 -4.59
CA GLY A 437 -19.48 31.82 -4.73
C GLY A 437 -20.58 31.77 -5.80
N ARG A 438 -21.01 30.57 -6.22
CA ARG A 438 -22.01 30.39 -7.27
C ARG A 438 -23.37 30.95 -6.84
N GLN A 439 -24.03 31.68 -7.74
CA GLN A 439 -25.33 32.30 -7.47
C GLN A 439 -26.52 31.42 -7.88
N GLU A 440 -26.30 30.51 -8.83
CA GLU A 440 -27.33 29.67 -9.41
C GLU A 440 -26.81 28.22 -9.53
N PHE A 441 -27.73 27.26 -9.55
CA PHE A 441 -27.40 25.88 -9.82
C PHE A 441 -26.93 25.74 -11.28
N PRO A 442 -25.77 25.12 -11.57
CA PRO A 442 -25.30 24.94 -12.94
C PRO A 442 -26.16 23.90 -13.69
N THR A 443 -26.84 24.35 -14.75
CA THR A 443 -27.73 23.54 -15.61
C THR A 443 -27.06 22.30 -16.18
N ALA A 444 -25.77 22.37 -16.49
CA ALA A 444 -25.00 21.25 -17.00
C ALA A 444 -25.01 20.03 -16.05
N LEU A 445 -25.09 20.26 -14.73
CA LEU A 445 -25.08 19.18 -13.74
C LEU A 445 -26.36 18.35 -13.76
N SER A 446 -27.48 18.90 -14.25
CA SER A 446 -28.74 18.16 -14.36
C SER A 446 -28.65 16.98 -15.33
N ASN A 447 -27.75 17.04 -16.31
CA ASN A 447 -27.54 15.98 -17.30
C ASN A 447 -26.39 15.03 -16.93
N MET A 448 -25.61 15.36 -15.91
CA MET A 448 -24.48 14.53 -15.47
C MET A 448 -24.95 13.35 -14.62
N VAL A 449 -24.27 12.21 -14.73
CA VAL A 449 -24.52 11.00 -13.93
C VAL A 449 -23.62 11.06 -12.69
N LEU A 450 -23.99 11.90 -11.74
CA LEU A 450 -23.24 12.11 -10.49
C LEU A 450 -23.76 11.18 -9.40
N ILE A 451 -22.83 10.51 -8.70
CA ILE A 451 -23.11 9.71 -7.51
C ILE A 451 -22.92 10.57 -6.25
N ASP A 452 -21.92 11.44 -6.25
CA ASP A 452 -21.58 12.33 -5.15
C ASP A 452 -21.48 13.78 -5.64
N LEU A 453 -22.31 14.66 -5.09
CA LEU A 453 -22.40 16.06 -5.46
C LEU A 453 -22.35 16.94 -4.21
N SER A 454 -21.34 17.80 -4.14
CA SER A 454 -21.25 18.83 -3.11
C SER A 454 -21.26 20.23 -3.71
N LEU A 455 -22.19 21.05 -3.23
CA LEU A 455 -22.32 22.47 -3.57
C LEU A 455 -22.27 23.34 -2.31
N VAL A 456 -21.58 22.86 -1.26
CA VAL A 456 -21.51 23.51 0.06
C VAL A 456 -20.98 24.95 -0.03
N ASP A 457 -21.59 25.84 0.75
CA ASP A 457 -21.19 27.25 0.91
C ASP A 457 -21.10 28.01 -0.43
N ASN A 458 -22.19 27.93 -1.18
CA ASN A 458 -22.45 28.81 -2.32
C ASN A 458 -23.66 29.71 -2.00
N ASN A 459 -24.13 30.47 -3.00
CA ASN A 459 -25.29 31.35 -2.88
C ASN A 459 -26.47 30.84 -3.73
N ILE A 460 -26.65 29.52 -3.82
CA ILE A 460 -27.70 28.88 -4.63
C ILE A 460 -29.02 28.92 -3.87
N SER A 461 -30.01 29.63 -4.39
CA SER A 461 -31.35 29.74 -3.76
C SER A 461 -32.35 28.70 -4.26
N VAL A 462 -32.11 28.09 -5.42
CA VAL A 462 -33.00 27.12 -6.05
C VAL A 462 -32.17 25.99 -6.69
N VAL A 463 -32.56 24.75 -6.44
CA VAL A 463 -32.05 23.55 -7.10
C VAL A 463 -33.12 23.04 -8.08
N PRO A 464 -32.76 22.62 -9.32
CA PRO A 464 -33.74 22.21 -10.32
C PRO A 464 -34.44 20.91 -9.94
N ASP A 465 -35.62 20.70 -10.53
CA ASP A 465 -36.41 19.48 -10.33
C ASP A 465 -35.78 18.23 -11.00
N SER A 466 -34.73 18.38 -11.79
CA SER A 466 -34.13 17.31 -12.60
C SER A 466 -32.66 17.05 -12.24
N LEU A 467 -32.42 16.44 -11.07
CA LEU A 467 -31.15 15.77 -10.79
C LEU A 467 -31.17 14.34 -11.36
N SER A 468 -29.99 13.77 -11.55
CA SER A 468 -29.86 12.37 -11.98
C SER A 468 -30.27 11.41 -10.87
N ASP A 469 -31.05 10.38 -11.21
CA ASP A 469 -31.43 9.27 -10.33
C ASP A 469 -30.22 8.50 -9.75
N SER A 470 -29.03 8.69 -10.31
CA SER A 470 -27.78 8.11 -9.79
C SER A 470 -27.22 8.79 -8.54
N SER A 471 -27.76 9.96 -8.18
CA SER A 471 -27.28 10.77 -7.05
C SER A 471 -27.55 10.05 -5.73
N MET A 472 -26.47 9.64 -5.05
CA MET A 472 -26.54 8.93 -3.77
C MET A 472 -26.25 9.87 -2.59
N TYR A 473 -25.31 10.80 -2.79
CA TYR A 473 -24.87 11.79 -1.81
C TYR A 473 -25.04 13.18 -2.39
N VAL A 474 -25.82 14.02 -1.72
CA VAL A 474 -26.09 15.41 -2.14
C VAL A 474 -25.87 16.34 -0.95
N MET A 475 -24.90 17.25 -1.08
CA MET A 475 -24.57 18.22 -0.05
C MET A 475 -24.86 19.65 -0.53
N LEU A 476 -25.74 20.34 0.17
CA LEU A 476 -26.24 21.67 -0.18
C LEU A 476 -26.10 22.67 0.98
N ASP A 477 -25.26 22.34 1.96
CA ASP A 477 -25.10 23.13 3.19
C ASP A 477 -24.72 24.58 2.88
N ARG A 478 -25.13 25.50 3.76
CA ARG A 478 -24.80 26.92 3.71
C ARG A 478 -25.23 27.64 2.44
N ASN A 479 -26.20 27.09 1.72
CA ASN A 479 -26.88 27.79 0.63
C ASN A 479 -28.17 28.46 1.13
N PRO A 480 -28.64 29.57 0.53
CA PRO A 480 -29.88 30.25 0.91
C PRO A 480 -31.15 29.52 0.46
N LEU A 481 -31.16 28.18 0.44
CA LEU A 481 -32.29 27.35 0.03
C LEU A 481 -33.46 27.50 0.99
N ASP A 482 -34.66 27.72 0.45
CA ASP A 482 -35.90 27.84 1.22
C ASP A 482 -36.72 26.54 1.27
N ARG A 483 -36.46 25.62 0.34
CA ARG A 483 -37.17 24.34 0.19
C ARG A 483 -36.27 23.25 -0.37
N ILE A 484 -36.66 22.00 -0.14
CA ILE A 484 -36.13 20.83 -0.84
C ILE A 484 -37.10 20.52 -2.01
N PRO A 485 -36.62 20.28 -3.25
CA PRO A 485 -37.49 19.95 -4.37
C PRO A 485 -38.29 18.66 -4.12
N ASP A 486 -39.57 18.65 -4.51
CA ASP A 486 -40.42 17.45 -4.39
C ASP A 486 -39.93 16.30 -5.29
N SER A 487 -39.27 16.63 -6.40
CA SER A 487 -38.71 15.66 -7.34
C SER A 487 -37.60 14.80 -6.74
N PHE A 488 -36.94 15.24 -5.66
CA PHE A 488 -35.91 14.45 -4.99
C PHE A 488 -36.49 13.16 -4.40
N GLY A 489 -37.79 13.12 -4.09
CA GLY A 489 -38.49 11.90 -3.68
C GLY A 489 -38.58 10.82 -4.76
N SER A 490 -38.25 11.14 -6.02
CA SER A 490 -38.14 10.16 -7.12
C SER A 490 -36.73 9.59 -7.31
N LEU A 491 -35.71 10.14 -6.63
CA LEU A 491 -34.33 9.69 -6.72
C LEU A 491 -34.14 8.40 -5.91
N GLU A 492 -34.35 7.24 -6.51
CA GLU A 492 -34.34 5.93 -5.82
C GLU A 492 -33.00 5.58 -5.14
N GLN A 493 -31.88 6.19 -5.59
CA GLN A 493 -30.55 5.93 -5.02
C GLN A 493 -30.13 6.93 -3.94
N LEU A 494 -30.89 8.01 -3.73
CA LEU A 494 -30.52 9.05 -2.77
C LEU A 494 -30.53 8.47 -1.37
N ASN A 495 -29.36 8.37 -0.74
CA ASN A 495 -29.20 7.80 0.60
C ASN A 495 -28.82 8.87 1.64
N TYR A 496 -28.22 9.97 1.19
CA TYR A 496 -27.68 11.00 2.06
C TYR A 496 -27.93 12.39 1.47
N LEU A 497 -28.63 13.23 2.24
CA LEU A 497 -28.92 14.62 1.88
C LEU A 497 -28.56 15.52 3.06
N THR A 498 -27.72 16.52 2.83
CA THR A 498 -27.42 17.54 3.83
C THR A 498 -27.79 18.93 3.33
N VAL A 499 -28.52 19.65 4.17
CA VAL A 499 -29.05 21.00 3.94
C VAL A 499 -28.82 21.88 5.18
N GLN A 500 -27.73 21.65 5.88
CA GLN A 500 -27.38 22.35 7.11
C GLN A 500 -27.18 23.85 6.83
N TYR A 501 -27.56 24.69 7.80
CA TYR A 501 -27.42 26.14 7.74
C TYR A 501 -28.07 26.77 6.49
N THR A 502 -29.14 26.16 5.97
CA THR A 502 -30.03 26.73 4.94
C THR A 502 -31.25 27.41 5.56
N ASN A 503 -32.16 27.95 4.74
CA ASN A 503 -33.39 28.63 5.18
C ASN A 503 -34.62 27.70 5.21
N ILE A 504 -34.42 26.38 5.21
CA ILE A 504 -35.51 25.39 5.14
C ILE A 504 -36.32 25.38 6.44
N SER A 505 -37.61 25.68 6.36
CA SER A 505 -38.54 25.68 7.50
C SER A 505 -39.44 24.44 7.57
N THR A 506 -39.61 23.71 6.47
CA THR A 506 -40.53 22.58 6.37
C THR A 506 -39.93 21.51 5.48
N LEU A 507 -40.13 20.24 5.82
CA LEU A 507 -39.72 19.11 5.00
C LEU A 507 -40.86 18.68 4.05
N PRO A 508 -40.55 18.27 2.81
CA PRO A 508 -41.55 17.72 1.90
C PRO A 508 -42.10 16.36 2.39
N PRO A 509 -43.31 15.94 1.96
CA PRO A 509 -43.96 14.73 2.47
C PRO A 509 -43.15 13.44 2.28
N TRP A 510 -42.35 13.33 1.23
CA TRP A 510 -41.56 12.14 0.94
C TRP A 510 -40.44 11.89 1.96
N LEU A 511 -39.98 12.93 2.68
CA LEU A 511 -39.04 12.80 3.81
C LEU A 511 -39.72 12.39 5.11
N GLN A 512 -41.04 12.47 5.18
CA GLN A 512 -41.84 12.15 6.37
C GLN A 512 -42.57 10.81 6.26
N ALA A 513 -42.30 10.04 5.19
CA ALA A 513 -42.88 8.72 4.98
C ALA A 513 -42.21 7.68 5.90
N GLU A 514 -42.97 6.72 6.41
CA GLU A 514 -42.46 5.67 7.31
C GLU A 514 -41.34 4.81 6.68
N ASP A 515 -41.29 4.72 5.35
CA ASP A 515 -40.27 3.98 4.59
C ASP A 515 -39.13 4.87 4.03
N ALA A 516 -39.06 6.15 4.41
CA ALA A 516 -38.00 7.05 3.93
C ALA A 516 -36.64 6.68 4.55
N SER A 517 -35.83 5.92 3.82
CA SER A 517 -34.50 5.45 4.27
C SER A 517 -33.37 6.45 3.99
N ILE A 518 -33.63 7.76 4.14
CA ILE A 518 -32.70 8.81 3.75
C ILE A 518 -32.08 9.45 5.00
N ASN A 519 -30.74 9.50 5.02
CA ASN A 519 -30.02 10.22 6.05
C ASN A 519 -30.05 11.72 5.75
N LEU A 520 -31.04 12.41 6.33
CA LEU A 520 -31.22 13.85 6.20
C LEU A 520 -30.53 14.59 7.35
N ARG A 521 -29.68 15.56 7.02
CA ARG A 521 -29.05 16.48 7.98
C ARG A 521 -29.52 17.91 7.74
N ALA A 522 -30.06 18.54 8.77
CA ALA A 522 -30.69 19.86 8.67
C ALA A 522 -30.30 20.82 9.80
N THR A 523 -29.22 20.53 10.51
CA THR A 523 -28.68 21.39 11.59
C THR A 523 -28.59 22.85 11.18
N GLY A 524 -29.01 23.76 12.07
CA GLY A 524 -28.93 25.20 11.83
C GLY A 524 -30.01 25.78 10.90
N THR A 525 -30.91 24.94 10.36
CA THR A 525 -32.09 25.40 9.62
C THR A 525 -33.21 25.91 10.54
N PRO A 526 -34.14 26.74 10.03
CA PRO A 526 -35.38 27.06 10.74
C PRO A 526 -36.17 25.82 11.18
N TYR A 527 -36.22 24.76 10.36
CA TYR A 527 -36.86 23.49 10.72
C TYR A 527 -36.33 22.95 12.05
N CYS A 528 -35.01 22.74 12.16
CA CYS A 528 -34.39 22.22 13.38
C CYS A 528 -34.47 23.18 14.57
N ARG A 529 -34.45 24.49 14.33
CA ARG A 529 -34.50 25.51 15.40
C ARG A 529 -35.89 25.60 16.03
N ASP A 530 -36.92 25.50 15.21
CA ASP A 530 -38.31 25.70 15.63
C ASP A 530 -38.98 24.37 16.06
N LEU A 531 -38.23 23.27 15.98
CA LEU A 531 -38.66 21.92 16.31
C LEU A 531 -38.82 21.70 17.84
N PRO A 532 -39.98 21.20 18.31
CA PRO A 532 -40.14 20.81 19.71
C PRO A 532 -39.26 19.60 20.09
N PRO A 533 -38.61 19.59 21.28
CA PRO A 533 -37.67 18.54 21.69
C PRO A 533 -38.23 17.10 21.72
N ASP A 534 -39.55 16.96 21.86
CA ASP A 534 -40.25 15.67 21.98
C ASP A 534 -41.23 15.43 20.81
N SER A 535 -41.06 16.14 19.69
CA SER A 535 -41.94 15.94 18.52
C SER A 535 -41.53 14.70 17.71
N PRO A 536 -42.49 13.94 17.14
CA PRO A 536 -42.18 12.85 16.21
C PRO A 536 -41.47 13.36 14.95
N GLU A 537 -41.59 14.64 14.64
CA GLU A 537 -40.89 15.31 13.55
C GLU A 537 -39.36 15.32 13.74
N ALA A 538 -38.87 15.15 14.97
CA ALA A 538 -37.43 15.02 15.27
C ALA A 538 -36.79 13.76 14.71
N GLU A 539 -37.56 12.75 14.33
CA GLU A 539 -37.03 11.51 13.75
C GLU A 539 -36.67 11.66 12.26
N PHE A 540 -37.26 12.64 11.56
CA PHE A 540 -37.10 12.79 10.10
C PHE A 540 -35.81 13.50 9.67
N ALA A 541 -35.14 14.22 10.56
CA ALA A 541 -33.89 14.90 10.26
C ALA A 541 -32.95 14.95 11.45
N TRP A 542 -31.66 14.77 11.18
CA TRP A 542 -30.61 14.95 12.17
C TRP A 542 -30.28 16.44 12.35
N CYS A 543 -30.52 16.96 13.56
CA CYS A 543 -30.37 18.37 13.92
C CYS A 543 -29.15 18.68 14.80
N ALA A 544 -28.28 17.70 15.09
CA ALA A 544 -27.09 17.92 15.90
C ALA A 544 -25.90 18.44 15.07
N THR A 545 -25.00 19.20 15.70
CA THR A 545 -23.81 19.78 15.06
C THR A 545 -22.81 18.69 14.67
N GLU A 546 -22.25 18.78 13.46
CA GLU A 546 -21.24 17.86 12.94
C GLU A 546 -20.11 18.58 12.21
N ASP A 547 -18.98 17.89 12.07
CA ASP A 547 -17.71 18.45 11.58
C ASP A 547 -17.72 18.82 10.09
N TYR A 548 -18.59 18.19 9.27
CA TYR A 548 -18.62 18.37 7.81
C TYR A 548 -19.42 19.58 7.33
N SER A 549 -20.01 20.37 8.23
CA SER A 549 -20.86 21.53 7.85
C SER A 549 -20.15 22.64 7.07
N ASN A 550 -18.83 22.56 6.90
CA ASN A 550 -18.02 23.50 6.12
C ASN A 550 -17.49 22.88 4.81
N GLY A 551 -18.04 21.74 4.38
CA GLY A 551 -17.60 21.02 3.20
C GLY A 551 -16.82 19.75 3.54
N ILE A 552 -16.70 18.86 2.56
CA ILE A 552 -15.97 17.58 2.70
C ILE A 552 -14.47 17.84 2.81
N PHE A 553 -13.98 18.81 2.05
CA PHE A 553 -12.55 19.11 2.05
C PHE A 553 -12.17 19.91 3.30
N PRO A 554 -11.24 19.43 4.16
CA PRO A 554 -10.94 20.05 5.45
C PRO A 554 -10.04 21.29 5.32
N LEU A 555 -10.60 22.37 4.77
CA LEU A 555 -9.90 23.64 4.50
C LEU A 555 -9.17 24.21 5.73
N ALA A 556 -9.74 24.04 6.93
CA ALA A 556 -9.17 24.55 8.18
C ALA A 556 -7.91 23.77 8.60
N LYS A 557 -7.89 22.44 8.43
CA LYS A 557 -6.73 21.60 8.77
C LYS A 557 -5.56 21.87 7.83
N ARG A 558 -5.85 22.10 6.54
CA ARG A 558 -4.84 22.34 5.50
C ARG A 558 -4.28 23.75 5.46
N ALA A 559 -4.93 24.72 6.12
CA ALA A 559 -4.40 26.09 6.26
C ALA A 559 -3.27 26.23 7.30
N ALA A 560 -3.12 25.23 8.18
CA ALA A 560 -2.20 25.26 9.32
C ALA A 560 -0.83 24.62 9.03
N LEU A 561 -0.68 24.02 7.85
CA LEU A 561 0.56 23.51 7.26
C LEU A 561 1.06 24.54 6.24
#